data_AF-A0A4U0TPT3-F1
#
_entry.id   AF-A0A4U0TPT3-F1
#
_cell.length_a   1.000
_cell.length_b   1.000
_cell.length_c   1.000
_cell.angle_alpha   90.00
_cell.angle_beta   90.00
_cell.angle_gamma   90.00
#
_symmetry.space_group_name_H-M   'P 1'
#
loop_
_entity.id
_entity.type
_entity.pdbx_description
1 polymer ?
#
loop_
_entity_poly.entity_id
_entity_poly.type
_entity_poly.pdbx_seq_one_letter_code
_entity_poly.pdbx_strand_id
1 'polypeptide(L)'
;MTSRVVIQDGVAIKNGRVTRQEVENQRRAYQILDTNIVRVPLIYRYFTSEGTDYLAMEYVAAQEWRADDDTLGAITEAVRHLHTFTRAWPGPACGGEYAGTLWPQDDPISISTRDALEDYVNSRLAGTRNKISFGDLSLVLTHGDLSPQNILFTAEAIWFIDWEFSGYFPRTTEIAVLRQDRADSNDDHLFRQRLADRILQVTPLKVAPAQPLPHSLHADLRWFVATGVLPPASPACQPAFVALNDTIATRGTVDVAELSEGSENDLLVTMDFARTIDTSKSGSSAELDSFQRPVQWILTALHRGTVTKMLVISPYEAQELYTGIQASTRVALHLYTPRCNNVFRSLDRLDFYTVPHQPAPPTIHPRLVAQLNLFAGQLYFNNYEDFKYMCSYVGLAVEVVPHGWEVAADGFILSDDQGKVGGAGPRLTRSPVKFLQTLMGTIRRDGEGISKTQMGALLEGRLLQKEDFEG
;
A
#
# COMPACT_ATOMS: atom_id res chain seq x y z
N MET A 1 17.00 -10.24 -31.91
CA MET A 1 17.13 -11.71 -31.99
C MET A 1 17.07 -12.24 -30.57
N THR A 2 16.19 -13.20 -30.28
CA THR A 2 16.09 -13.81 -28.94
C THR A 2 17.31 -14.68 -28.65
N SER A 3 17.73 -14.72 -27.39
CA SER A 3 18.81 -15.61 -26.94
C SER A 3 18.36 -17.07 -27.08
N ARG A 4 19.32 -17.96 -27.36
CA ARG A 4 19.09 -19.41 -27.41
C ARG A 4 20.07 -20.10 -26.50
N VAL A 5 19.61 -21.14 -25.81
CA VAL A 5 20.44 -21.97 -24.93
C VAL A 5 20.49 -23.38 -25.51
N VAL A 6 21.70 -23.91 -25.67
CA VAL A 6 21.96 -25.31 -26.02
C VAL A 6 22.65 -25.98 -24.85
N ILE A 7 22.20 -27.18 -24.49
CA ILE A 7 22.80 -27.97 -23.41
C ILE A 7 23.57 -29.13 -24.05
N GLN A 8 24.84 -29.25 -23.72
CA GLN A 8 25.69 -30.35 -24.18
C GLN A 8 26.68 -30.72 -23.08
N ASP A 9 26.75 -32.02 -22.74
CA ASP A 9 27.71 -32.60 -21.80
C ASP A 9 27.83 -31.84 -20.45
N GLY A 10 26.69 -31.40 -19.90
CA GLY A 10 26.65 -30.66 -18.63
C GLY A 10 27.04 -29.17 -18.74
N VAL A 11 27.10 -28.63 -19.95
CA VAL A 11 27.36 -27.22 -20.23
C VAL A 11 26.14 -26.59 -20.90
N ALA A 12 25.68 -25.48 -20.34
CA ALA A 12 24.71 -24.60 -20.98
C ALA A 12 25.45 -23.53 -21.79
N ILE A 13 25.16 -23.45 -23.08
CA ILE A 13 25.73 -22.48 -24.01
C ILE A 13 24.62 -21.53 -24.46
N LYS A 14 24.63 -20.31 -23.92
CA LYS A 14 23.75 -19.19 -24.34
C LYS A 14 24.42 -18.46 -25.51
N ASN A 15 23.68 -18.20 -26.58
CA ASN A 15 24.12 -17.39 -27.71
C ASN A 15 23.04 -16.40 -28.17
N GLY A 16 23.44 -15.42 -28.98
CA GLY A 16 22.56 -14.35 -29.46
C GLY A 16 22.77 -13.06 -28.68
N ARG A 17 21.75 -12.61 -27.93
CA ARG A 17 21.82 -11.38 -27.11
C ARG A 17 22.52 -11.64 -25.77
N VAL A 18 23.78 -12.05 -25.82
CA VAL A 18 24.66 -12.14 -24.63
C VAL A 18 25.44 -10.84 -24.55
N THR A 19 25.45 -10.20 -23.39
CA THR A 19 26.15 -8.92 -23.19
C THR A 19 27.34 -9.09 -22.24
N ARG A 20 28.35 -8.22 -22.38
CA ARG A 20 29.45 -8.15 -21.40
C ARG A 20 28.93 -7.86 -19.99
N GLN A 21 27.88 -7.04 -19.87
CA GLN A 21 27.22 -6.70 -18.61
C GLN A 21 26.67 -7.94 -17.92
N GLU A 22 25.93 -8.79 -18.64
CA GLU A 22 25.41 -10.06 -18.13
C GLU A 22 26.52 -10.95 -17.56
N VAL A 23 27.61 -11.12 -18.32
CA VAL A 23 28.75 -11.96 -17.92
C VAL A 23 29.43 -11.43 -16.66
N GLU A 24 29.67 -10.12 -16.59
CA GLU A 24 30.34 -9.50 -15.44
C GLU A 24 29.44 -9.44 -14.21
N ASN A 25 28.12 -9.28 -14.38
CA ASN A 25 27.15 -9.38 -13.31
C ASN A 25 27.11 -10.80 -12.72
N GLN A 26 27.02 -11.83 -13.57
CA GLN A 26 27.01 -13.22 -13.12
C GLN A 26 28.33 -13.60 -12.42
N ARG A 27 29.48 -13.20 -12.98
CA ARG A 27 30.79 -13.39 -12.32
C ARG A 27 30.83 -12.71 -10.96
N ARG A 28 30.32 -11.48 -10.87
CA ARG A 28 30.30 -10.74 -9.61
C ARG A 28 29.41 -11.44 -8.59
N ALA A 29 28.23 -11.88 -8.98
CA ALA A 29 27.31 -12.62 -8.12
C ALA A 29 27.94 -13.93 -7.63
N TYR A 30 28.52 -14.72 -8.54
CA TYR A 30 29.23 -15.97 -8.21
C TYR A 30 30.33 -15.76 -7.16
N GLN A 31 31.04 -14.64 -7.22
CA GLN A 31 32.15 -14.35 -6.31
C GLN A 31 31.72 -13.93 -4.90
N ILE A 32 30.55 -13.31 -4.74
CA ILE A 32 30.17 -12.66 -3.48
C ILE A 32 29.02 -13.31 -2.76
N LEU A 33 28.15 -14.05 -3.47
CA LEU A 33 27.00 -14.67 -2.85
C LEU A 33 27.41 -15.91 -2.04
N ASP A 34 26.72 -16.13 -0.93
CA ASP A 34 26.94 -17.27 -0.05
C ASP A 34 26.22 -18.46 -0.68
N THR A 35 26.98 -19.49 -1.03
CA THR A 35 26.48 -20.68 -1.73
C THR A 35 25.57 -21.55 -0.87
N ASN A 36 25.49 -21.30 0.44
CA ASN A 36 24.51 -21.89 1.33
C ASN A 36 23.14 -21.18 1.26
N ILE A 37 23.10 -19.94 0.78
CA ILE A 37 21.87 -19.15 0.63
C ILE A 37 21.38 -19.24 -0.82
N VAL A 38 22.24 -18.93 -1.78
CA VAL A 38 21.90 -18.94 -3.22
C VAL A 38 23.14 -19.23 -4.05
N ARG A 39 22.98 -20.10 -5.04
CA ARG A 39 24.04 -20.47 -5.97
C ARG A 39 23.87 -19.76 -7.31
N VAL A 40 24.98 -19.61 -8.02
CA VAL A 40 25.06 -18.97 -9.34
C VAL A 40 25.84 -19.92 -10.26
N PRO A 41 25.39 -20.16 -11.51
CA PRO A 41 26.13 -21.02 -12.42
C PRO A 41 27.55 -20.50 -12.68
N LEU A 42 28.56 -21.38 -12.60
CA LEU A 42 29.93 -21.03 -12.94
C LEU A 42 30.05 -20.74 -14.45
N ILE A 43 30.63 -19.60 -14.80
CA ILE A 43 30.98 -19.29 -16.20
C ILE A 43 32.30 -19.96 -16.55
N TYR A 44 32.27 -20.89 -17.52
CA TYR A 44 33.48 -21.51 -18.06
C TYR A 44 34.16 -20.61 -19.08
N ARG A 45 33.39 -20.00 -19.99
CA ARG A 45 33.94 -19.16 -21.05
C ARG A 45 32.92 -18.16 -21.59
N TYR A 46 33.41 -16.96 -21.91
CA TYR A 46 32.72 -15.96 -22.72
C TYR A 46 33.61 -15.66 -23.93
N PHE A 47 33.05 -15.72 -25.14
CA PHE A 47 33.79 -15.51 -26.39
C PHE A 47 32.87 -15.09 -27.53
N THR A 48 33.45 -14.45 -28.54
CA THR A 48 32.76 -14.06 -29.77
C THR A 48 33.19 -14.96 -30.92
N SER A 49 32.25 -15.45 -31.71
CA SER A 49 32.49 -16.20 -32.94
C SER A 49 31.54 -15.71 -34.03
N GLU A 50 32.08 -15.38 -35.21
CA GLU A 50 31.30 -14.87 -36.35
C GLU A 50 30.39 -13.68 -36.00
N GLY A 51 30.86 -12.79 -35.13
CA GLY A 51 30.10 -11.62 -34.68
C GLY A 51 28.95 -11.92 -33.71
N THR A 52 28.82 -13.16 -33.25
CA THR A 52 27.87 -13.57 -32.21
C THR A 52 28.60 -13.86 -30.91
N ASP A 53 28.05 -13.36 -29.81
CA ASP A 53 28.57 -13.61 -28.47
C ASP A 53 28.00 -14.89 -27.87
N TYR A 54 28.87 -15.65 -27.20
CA TYR A 54 28.58 -16.94 -26.58
C TYR A 54 29.00 -16.93 -25.12
N LEU A 55 28.10 -17.42 -24.26
CA LEU A 55 28.34 -17.67 -22.85
C LEU A 55 28.18 -19.16 -22.57
N ALA A 56 29.29 -19.83 -22.24
CA ALA A 56 29.31 -21.22 -21.81
C ALA A 56 29.45 -21.28 -20.28
N MET A 57 28.49 -21.92 -19.62
CA MET A 57 28.38 -21.98 -18.16
C MET A 57 27.88 -23.35 -17.68
N GLU A 58 27.97 -23.56 -16.38
CA GLU A 58 27.44 -24.71 -15.66
C GLU A 58 25.95 -24.93 -16.00
N TYR A 59 25.63 -26.15 -16.44
CA TYR A 59 24.25 -26.56 -16.55
C TYR A 59 23.72 -27.04 -15.20
N VAL A 60 22.57 -26.51 -14.79
CA VAL A 60 21.89 -26.91 -13.56
C VAL A 60 20.68 -27.77 -13.91
N ALA A 61 20.71 -29.03 -13.50
CA ALA A 61 19.58 -29.95 -13.65
C ALA A 61 18.51 -29.66 -12.59
N ALA A 62 17.62 -28.72 -12.92
CA ALA A 62 16.59 -28.25 -12.01
C ALA A 62 15.46 -29.28 -11.79
N GLN A 63 14.86 -29.23 -10.62
CA GLN A 63 13.61 -29.93 -10.28
C GLN A 63 12.40 -29.04 -10.59
N GLU A 64 11.21 -29.64 -10.61
CA GLU A 64 9.96 -28.89 -10.80
C GLU A 64 9.77 -27.85 -9.69
N TRP A 65 9.43 -26.64 -10.13
CA TRP A 65 9.08 -25.51 -9.29
C TRP A 65 7.85 -25.81 -8.41
N ARG A 66 7.87 -25.34 -7.15
CA ARG A 66 6.70 -25.37 -6.25
C ARG A 66 6.43 -23.97 -5.71
N ALA A 67 5.21 -23.48 -5.88
CA ALA A 67 4.78 -22.14 -5.41
C ALA A 67 4.33 -22.14 -3.93
N ASP A 68 5.08 -22.83 -3.06
CA ASP A 68 4.80 -22.91 -1.62
C ASP A 68 5.50 -21.81 -0.81
N ASP A 69 5.08 -21.64 0.44
CA ASP A 69 5.57 -20.56 1.32
C ASP A 69 7.03 -20.77 1.75
N ASP A 70 7.49 -22.02 1.87
CA ASP A 70 8.88 -22.32 2.22
C ASP A 70 9.83 -21.90 1.09
N THR A 71 9.45 -22.23 -0.14
CA THR A 71 10.15 -21.82 -1.36
C THR A 71 10.21 -20.29 -1.47
N LEU A 72 9.08 -19.61 -1.24
CA LEU A 72 9.02 -18.15 -1.26
C LEU A 72 9.89 -17.52 -0.16
N GLY A 73 9.93 -18.14 1.02
CA GLY A 73 10.77 -17.74 2.14
C GLY A 73 12.26 -17.82 1.81
N ALA A 74 12.69 -18.92 1.19
CA ALA A 74 14.08 -19.11 0.80
C ALA A 74 14.52 -18.15 -0.32
N ILE A 75 13.66 -17.88 -1.31
CA ILE A 75 13.92 -16.83 -2.32
C ILE A 75 14.01 -15.45 -1.68
N THR A 76 13.14 -15.15 -0.71
CA THR A 76 13.17 -13.88 0.02
C THR A 76 14.50 -13.71 0.76
N GLU A 77 15.02 -14.78 1.38
CA GLU A 77 16.33 -14.74 2.05
C GLU A 77 17.48 -14.56 1.06
N ALA A 78 17.43 -15.21 -0.10
CA ALA A 78 18.40 -14.99 -1.17
C ALA A 78 18.41 -13.53 -1.64
N VAL A 79 17.24 -12.93 -1.89
CA VAL A 79 17.12 -11.52 -2.26
C VAL A 79 17.64 -10.61 -1.15
N ARG A 80 17.37 -10.94 0.11
CA ARG A 80 17.90 -10.19 1.27
C ARG A 80 19.42 -10.26 1.33
N HIS A 81 20.02 -11.41 1.00
CA HIS A 81 21.47 -11.59 0.89
C HIS A 81 22.07 -10.75 -0.22
N LEU A 82 21.46 -10.75 -1.43
CA LEU A 82 21.85 -9.84 -2.52
C LEU A 82 21.87 -8.38 -2.03
N HIS A 83 20.84 -7.96 -1.30
CA HIS A 83 20.71 -6.59 -0.81
C HIS A 83 21.76 -6.18 0.24
N THR A 84 22.57 -7.11 0.76
CA THR A 84 23.69 -6.79 1.67
C THR A 84 24.89 -6.20 0.94
N PHE A 85 24.99 -6.40 -0.38
CA PHE A 85 26.12 -5.94 -1.18
C PHE A 85 25.84 -4.55 -1.75
N THR A 86 26.55 -3.53 -1.25
CA THR A 86 26.32 -2.14 -1.63
C THR A 86 27.42 -1.57 -2.53
N ARG A 87 27.09 -0.52 -3.29
CA ARG A 87 28.04 0.29 -4.06
C ARG A 87 27.70 1.77 -3.99
N ALA A 88 28.68 2.63 -4.29
CA ALA A 88 28.49 4.07 -4.28
C ALA A 88 27.89 4.64 -5.59
N TRP A 89 27.95 3.90 -6.69
CA TRP A 89 27.43 4.31 -8.00
C TRP A 89 26.51 3.25 -8.61
N PRO A 90 25.52 3.67 -9.42
CA PRO A 90 24.53 2.76 -9.97
C PRO A 90 25.05 1.98 -11.19
N GLY A 91 24.28 0.98 -11.58
CA GLY A 91 24.47 0.24 -12.82
C GLY A 91 25.19 -1.11 -12.65
N PRO A 92 25.59 -1.74 -13.78
CA PRO A 92 26.15 -3.10 -13.79
C PRO A 92 27.45 -3.21 -13.01
N ALA A 93 27.85 -4.44 -12.67
CA ALA A 93 29.10 -4.70 -11.96
C ALA A 93 30.32 -4.06 -12.68
N CYS A 94 30.38 -4.16 -14.00
CA CYS A 94 31.43 -3.57 -14.83
C CYS A 94 31.28 -2.06 -15.11
N GLY A 95 30.17 -1.43 -14.70
CA GLY A 95 29.79 -0.08 -15.14
C GLY A 95 29.41 -0.03 -16.62
N GLY A 96 29.15 1.18 -17.12
CA GLY A 96 28.75 1.42 -18.51
C GLY A 96 27.24 1.48 -18.71
N GLU A 97 26.81 1.22 -19.94
CA GLU A 97 25.40 1.22 -20.31
C GLU A 97 24.66 0.06 -19.68
N TYR A 98 23.41 0.32 -19.28
CA TYR A 98 22.49 -0.69 -18.82
C TYR A 98 21.11 -0.50 -19.42
N ALA A 99 20.46 -1.64 -19.65
CA ALA A 99 19.09 -1.79 -20.08
C ALA A 99 18.41 -2.76 -19.12
N GLY A 100 17.08 -2.79 -19.10
CA GLY A 100 16.37 -3.77 -18.27
C GLY A 100 14.90 -3.44 -18.13
N THR A 101 14.22 -4.12 -17.21
CA THR A 101 12.76 -4.05 -17.12
C THR A 101 12.25 -2.66 -16.70
N LEU A 102 12.96 -1.98 -15.81
CA LEU A 102 12.65 -0.61 -15.37
C LEU A 102 13.21 0.48 -16.32
N TRP A 103 14.15 0.10 -17.18
CA TRP A 103 14.89 0.99 -18.05
C TRP A 103 14.46 0.77 -19.51
N PRO A 104 14.76 1.66 -20.46
CA PRO A 104 14.45 1.38 -21.85
C PRO A 104 15.29 0.19 -22.34
N GLN A 105 14.63 -0.85 -22.85
CA GLN A 105 15.33 -2.06 -23.33
C GLN A 105 16.06 -1.82 -24.67
N ASP A 106 15.53 -0.91 -25.48
CA ASP A 106 16.04 -0.58 -26.83
C ASP A 106 16.88 0.70 -26.86
N ASP A 107 16.95 1.43 -25.74
CA ASP A 107 17.73 2.66 -25.59
C ASP A 107 18.52 2.61 -24.26
N PRO A 108 19.63 1.84 -24.22
CA PRO A 108 20.44 1.67 -23.03
C PRO A 108 20.92 3.00 -22.48
N ILE A 109 20.97 3.10 -21.16
CA ILE A 109 21.31 4.36 -20.49
C ILE A 109 22.65 4.25 -19.79
N SER A 110 23.42 5.33 -19.85
CA SER A 110 24.72 5.44 -19.19
C SER A 110 24.63 6.47 -18.08
N ILE A 111 24.46 5.98 -16.84
CA ILE A 111 24.34 6.79 -15.64
C ILE A 111 25.40 6.34 -14.64
N SER A 112 26.29 7.25 -14.27
CA SER A 112 27.45 6.95 -13.43
C SER A 112 27.35 7.50 -12.01
N THR A 113 26.32 8.29 -11.69
CA THR A 113 26.11 8.89 -10.37
C THR A 113 24.69 8.69 -9.88
N ARG A 114 24.51 8.71 -8.55
CA ARG A 114 23.19 8.61 -7.92
C ARG A 114 22.29 9.79 -8.31
N ASP A 115 22.82 11.00 -8.31
CA ASP A 115 22.08 12.21 -8.66
C ASP A 115 21.60 12.17 -10.11
N ALA A 116 22.45 11.69 -11.04
CA ALA A 116 22.04 11.53 -12.43
C ALA A 116 20.96 10.43 -12.60
N LEU A 117 20.99 9.38 -11.78
CA LEU A 117 19.93 8.36 -11.75
C LEU A 117 18.61 8.97 -11.25
N GLU A 118 18.68 9.75 -10.17
CA GLU A 118 17.55 10.48 -9.61
C GLU A 118 16.94 11.44 -10.65
N ASP A 119 17.76 12.26 -11.30
CA ASP A 119 17.34 13.18 -12.35
C ASP A 119 16.69 12.45 -13.52
N TYR A 120 17.29 11.33 -13.95
CA TYR A 120 16.77 10.51 -15.04
C TYR A 120 15.39 9.92 -14.73
N VAL A 121 15.20 9.41 -13.51
CA VAL A 121 13.91 8.86 -13.06
C VAL A 121 12.90 9.99 -12.96
N ASN A 122 13.26 11.10 -12.30
CA ASN A 122 12.38 12.25 -12.12
C ASN A 122 11.96 12.90 -13.44
N SER A 123 12.82 12.92 -14.47
CA SER A 123 12.46 13.45 -15.80
C SER A 123 11.39 12.61 -16.50
N ARG A 124 11.25 11.32 -16.15
CA ARG A 124 10.27 10.39 -16.72
C ARG A 124 8.98 10.29 -15.92
N LEU A 125 8.99 10.81 -14.69
CA LEU A 125 7.79 11.00 -13.87
C LEU A 125 7.02 12.29 -14.23
N ALA A 126 7.22 12.82 -15.44
CA ALA A 126 6.65 14.07 -15.90
C ALA A 126 5.13 14.11 -15.70
N GLY A 127 4.65 15.18 -15.03
CA GLY A 127 3.24 15.35 -14.65
C GLY A 127 2.91 14.95 -13.21
N THR A 128 3.83 14.32 -12.49
CA THR A 128 3.70 14.09 -11.04
C THR A 128 4.30 15.27 -10.25
N ARG A 129 3.64 15.69 -9.16
CA ARG A 129 4.18 16.73 -8.26
C ARG A 129 5.32 16.20 -7.36
N ASN A 130 5.46 14.88 -7.25
CA ASN A 130 6.46 14.26 -6.39
C ASN A 130 7.71 13.92 -7.19
N LYS A 131 8.83 14.52 -6.79
CA LYS A 131 10.15 13.98 -7.13
C LYS A 131 10.52 12.88 -6.14
N ILE A 132 11.17 11.84 -6.65
CA ILE A 132 11.81 10.82 -5.83
C ILE A 132 13.19 11.33 -5.46
N SER A 133 13.62 11.07 -4.22
CA SER A 133 15.02 11.22 -3.83
C SER A 133 15.64 9.87 -3.48
N PHE A 134 16.84 9.63 -4.00
CA PHE A 134 17.69 8.50 -3.69
C PHE A 134 18.81 8.85 -2.72
N GLY A 135 18.97 10.13 -2.32
CA GLY A 135 20.14 10.65 -1.59
C GLY A 135 20.61 9.79 -0.41
N ASP A 136 19.68 9.33 0.43
CA ASP A 136 19.97 8.52 1.61
C ASP A 136 19.89 7.00 1.37
N LEU A 137 19.54 6.57 0.16
CA LEU A 137 19.37 5.16 -0.17
C LEU A 137 20.69 4.51 -0.58
N SER A 138 20.95 3.36 0.03
CA SER A 138 22.03 2.47 -0.42
C SER A 138 21.70 1.88 -1.78
N LEU A 139 22.67 1.89 -2.70
CA LEU A 139 22.57 1.15 -3.96
C LEU A 139 23.03 -0.27 -3.69
N VAL A 140 22.10 -1.21 -3.76
CA VAL A 140 22.31 -2.62 -3.41
C VAL A 140 22.34 -3.45 -4.68
N LEU A 141 22.99 -4.62 -4.64
CA LEU A 141 22.88 -5.57 -5.75
C LEU A 141 21.43 -6.03 -5.89
N THR A 142 20.86 -5.80 -7.06
CA THR A 142 19.54 -6.25 -7.50
C THR A 142 19.70 -7.26 -8.63
N HIS A 143 18.83 -8.25 -8.71
CA HIS A 143 18.77 -9.18 -9.84
C HIS A 143 18.10 -8.50 -11.04
N GLY A 144 17.00 -7.77 -10.81
CA GLY A 144 16.32 -6.98 -11.84
C GLY A 144 15.46 -7.78 -12.84
N ASP A 145 15.31 -9.09 -12.63
CA ASP A 145 14.41 -9.96 -13.41
C ASP A 145 14.07 -11.28 -12.69
N LEU A 146 13.66 -11.19 -11.43
CA LEU A 146 13.25 -12.38 -10.68
C LEU A 146 11.89 -12.89 -11.19
N SER A 147 11.94 -13.99 -11.91
CA SER A 147 10.79 -14.71 -12.45
C SER A 147 10.94 -16.21 -12.13
N PRO A 148 9.86 -17.01 -12.17
CA PRO A 148 9.96 -18.46 -11.98
C PRO A 148 10.91 -19.15 -12.99
N GLN A 149 11.11 -18.54 -14.17
CA GLN A 149 12.02 -19.05 -15.21
C GLN A 149 13.50 -18.83 -14.87
N ASN A 150 13.79 -17.79 -14.07
CA ASN A 150 15.15 -17.39 -13.69
C ASN A 150 15.58 -17.93 -12.32
N ILE A 151 14.76 -18.79 -11.70
CA ILE A 151 15.02 -19.39 -10.40
C ILE A 151 14.94 -20.92 -10.53
N LEU A 152 16.06 -21.59 -10.30
CA LEU A 152 16.15 -23.05 -10.38
C LEU A 152 16.28 -23.69 -9.00
N PHE A 153 15.71 -24.88 -8.85
CA PHE A 153 15.73 -25.65 -7.61
C PHE A 153 16.48 -26.94 -7.81
N THR A 154 17.32 -27.28 -6.85
CA THR A 154 17.93 -28.60 -6.71
C THR A 154 17.60 -29.14 -5.33
N ALA A 155 17.91 -30.42 -5.05
CA ALA A 155 17.66 -31.01 -3.73
C ALA A 155 18.37 -30.26 -2.58
N GLU A 156 19.42 -29.49 -2.89
CA GLU A 156 20.32 -28.90 -1.89
C GLU A 156 20.34 -27.37 -1.91
N ALA A 157 19.84 -26.72 -2.97
CA ALA A 157 20.05 -25.29 -3.16
C ALA A 157 19.07 -24.64 -4.15
N ILE A 158 18.90 -23.34 -3.97
CA ILE A 158 18.28 -22.42 -4.91
C ILE A 158 19.36 -21.76 -5.76
N TRP A 159 19.08 -21.62 -7.05
CA TRP A 159 19.98 -21.00 -8.01
C TRP A 159 19.29 -19.84 -8.72
N PHE A 160 20.00 -18.73 -8.85
CA PHE A 160 19.56 -17.60 -9.69
C PHE A 160 20.35 -17.60 -11.00
N ILE A 161 19.62 -17.48 -12.10
CA ILE A 161 20.15 -17.43 -13.46
C ILE A 161 19.69 -16.16 -14.18
N ASP A 162 20.25 -15.91 -15.35
CA ASP A 162 19.93 -14.75 -16.19
C ASP A 162 20.18 -13.39 -15.52
N TRP A 163 21.48 -13.08 -15.34
CA TRP A 163 21.96 -11.87 -14.67
C TRP A 163 22.03 -10.64 -15.61
N GLU A 164 21.28 -10.64 -16.72
CA GLU A 164 21.34 -9.62 -17.77
C GLU A 164 21.01 -8.22 -17.22
N PHE A 165 19.97 -8.11 -16.40
CA PHE A 165 19.48 -6.83 -15.85
C PHE A 165 19.96 -6.55 -14.43
N SER A 166 20.90 -7.35 -13.92
CA SER A 166 21.45 -7.15 -12.59
C SER A 166 22.33 -5.91 -12.53
N GLY A 167 22.42 -5.32 -11.34
CA GLY A 167 23.24 -4.14 -11.10
C GLY A 167 23.06 -3.62 -9.69
N TYR A 168 23.70 -2.48 -9.40
CA TYR A 168 23.57 -1.80 -8.12
C TYR A 168 22.57 -0.66 -8.25
N PHE A 169 21.42 -0.78 -7.59
CA PHE A 169 20.33 0.19 -7.68
C PHE A 169 19.66 0.37 -6.31
N PRO A 170 18.86 1.44 -6.09
CA PRO A 170 18.07 1.52 -4.88
C PRO A 170 17.19 0.28 -4.74
N ARG A 171 17.08 -0.29 -3.54
CA ARG A 171 16.28 -1.51 -3.31
C ARG A 171 14.84 -1.42 -3.84
N THR A 172 14.29 -0.20 -3.90
CA THR A 172 12.98 0.08 -4.49
C THR A 172 12.87 -0.35 -5.96
N THR A 173 13.96 -0.42 -6.71
CA THR A 173 13.93 -0.85 -8.13
C THR A 173 13.63 -2.33 -8.28
N GLU A 174 14.16 -3.20 -7.41
CA GLU A 174 13.82 -4.64 -7.41
C GLU A 174 12.32 -4.83 -7.15
N ILE A 175 11.79 -4.13 -6.14
CA ILE A 175 10.35 -4.16 -5.82
C ILE A 175 9.51 -3.60 -6.97
N ALA A 176 9.95 -2.50 -7.59
CA ALA A 176 9.26 -1.91 -8.72
C ALA A 176 9.19 -2.87 -9.90
N VAL A 177 10.28 -3.58 -10.22
CA VAL A 177 10.33 -4.60 -11.27
C VAL A 177 9.39 -5.76 -10.98
N LEU A 178 9.37 -6.28 -9.74
CA LEU A 178 8.44 -7.34 -9.34
C LEU A 178 6.97 -6.91 -9.44
N ARG A 179 6.67 -5.63 -9.22
CA ARG A 179 5.32 -5.06 -9.29
C ARG A 179 4.92 -4.58 -10.70
N GLN A 180 5.78 -4.72 -11.71
CA GLN A 180 5.39 -4.36 -13.07
C GLN A 180 4.40 -5.38 -13.65
N ASP A 181 3.41 -4.87 -14.38
CA ASP A 181 2.45 -5.69 -15.11
C ASP A 181 3.07 -6.22 -16.42
N ARG A 182 3.97 -7.20 -16.28
CA ARG A 182 4.73 -7.83 -17.37
C ARG A 182 4.74 -9.36 -17.31
N ALA A 183 3.84 -9.95 -16.54
CA ALA A 183 3.87 -11.38 -16.30
C ALA A 183 3.47 -12.17 -17.55
N ASP A 184 4.23 -13.22 -17.87
CA ASP A 184 3.94 -14.11 -19.01
C ASP A 184 2.66 -14.96 -18.79
N SER A 185 2.23 -15.08 -17.53
CA SER A 185 1.04 -15.80 -17.11
C SER A 185 0.48 -15.25 -15.80
N ASN A 186 -0.78 -15.58 -15.48
CA ASN A 186 -1.38 -15.23 -14.19
C ASN A 186 -0.58 -15.78 -12.99
N ASP A 187 0.04 -16.95 -13.14
CA ASP A 187 0.82 -17.58 -12.08
C ASP A 187 2.14 -16.83 -11.84
N ASP A 188 2.80 -16.33 -12.89
CA ASP A 188 3.98 -15.47 -12.78
C ASP A 188 3.61 -14.13 -12.12
N HIS A 189 2.47 -13.54 -12.48
CA HIS A 189 1.99 -12.31 -11.84
C HIS A 189 1.80 -12.50 -10.34
N LEU A 190 1.10 -13.57 -9.95
CA LEU A 190 0.85 -13.89 -8.54
C LEU A 190 2.15 -14.19 -7.78
N PHE A 191 3.09 -14.90 -8.41
CA PHE A 191 4.40 -15.17 -7.81
C PHE A 191 5.16 -13.87 -7.51
N ARG A 192 5.31 -13.00 -8.52
CA ARG A 192 6.06 -11.74 -8.37
C ARG A 192 5.43 -10.83 -7.32
N GLN A 193 4.09 -10.74 -7.28
CA GLN A 193 3.35 -9.98 -6.27
C GLN A 193 3.63 -10.53 -4.86
N ARG A 194 3.47 -11.85 -4.66
CA ARG A 194 3.72 -12.50 -3.36
C ARG A 194 5.17 -12.33 -2.90
N LEU A 195 6.13 -12.42 -3.82
CA LEU A 195 7.54 -12.22 -3.51
C LEU A 195 7.81 -10.76 -3.08
N ALA A 196 7.29 -9.79 -3.82
CA ALA A 196 7.43 -8.37 -3.47
C ALA A 196 6.86 -8.08 -2.08
N ASP A 197 5.66 -8.56 -1.79
CA ASP A 197 4.98 -8.36 -0.51
C ASP A 197 5.76 -9.03 0.63
N ARG A 198 6.28 -10.25 0.41
CA ARG A 198 7.10 -10.96 1.41
C ARG A 198 8.42 -10.22 1.68
N ILE A 199 9.09 -9.72 0.65
CA ILE A 199 10.32 -8.91 0.81
C ILE A 199 10.04 -7.65 1.62
N LEU A 200 8.92 -6.96 1.35
CA LEU A 200 8.51 -5.76 2.09
C LEU A 200 8.12 -6.06 3.54
N GLN A 201 7.48 -7.21 3.79
CA GLN A 201 7.15 -7.69 5.13
C GLN A 201 8.41 -7.96 5.97
N VAL A 202 9.40 -8.66 5.40
CA VAL A 202 10.63 -9.04 6.12
C VAL A 202 11.58 -7.85 6.27
N THR A 203 11.67 -7.01 5.25
CA THR A 203 12.51 -5.81 5.26
C THR A 203 11.69 -4.63 4.75
N PRO A 204 11.03 -3.83 5.59
CA PRO A 204 10.30 -2.67 5.10
C PRO A 204 11.22 -1.67 4.36
N LEU A 205 10.67 -0.92 3.40
CA LEU A 205 11.41 0.20 2.83
C LEU A 205 11.51 1.30 3.90
N LYS A 206 12.72 1.83 4.13
CA LYS A 206 12.89 2.95 5.06
C LYS A 206 12.23 4.19 4.47
N VAL A 207 11.20 4.70 5.14
CA VAL A 207 10.69 6.05 4.90
C VAL A 207 11.71 7.02 5.50
N ALA A 208 12.02 8.11 4.79
CA ALA A 208 12.90 9.14 5.34
C ALA A 208 12.35 9.61 6.71
N PRO A 209 13.20 9.80 7.73
CA PRO A 209 12.74 10.27 9.03
C PRO A 209 12.13 11.67 8.89
N ALA A 210 10.85 11.80 9.19
CA ALA A 210 10.17 13.09 9.21
C ALA A 210 10.34 13.78 10.58
N GLN A 211 10.35 15.11 10.59
CA GLN A 211 10.34 15.87 11.85
C GLN A 211 8.94 15.80 12.47
N PRO A 212 8.79 15.30 13.71
CA PRO A 212 7.48 15.24 14.36
C PRO A 212 7.01 16.63 14.75
N LEU A 213 5.70 16.90 14.61
CA LEU A 213 5.10 18.10 15.19
C LEU A 213 4.95 17.94 16.71
N PRO A 214 5.26 18.98 17.50
CA PRO A 214 4.99 18.96 18.94
C PRO A 214 3.49 18.78 19.20
N HIS A 215 3.16 17.92 20.16
CA HIS A 215 1.78 17.73 20.56
C HIS A 215 1.17 18.99 21.19
N SER A 216 -0.12 19.21 20.97
CA SER A 216 -0.84 20.35 21.54
C SER A 216 -2.29 20.01 21.87
N LEU A 217 -2.78 20.47 23.03
CA LEU A 217 -4.18 20.32 23.43
C LEU A 217 -4.89 21.68 23.35
N HIS A 218 -5.83 21.80 22.40
CA HIS A 218 -6.60 23.01 22.18
C HIS A 218 -7.59 23.30 23.32
N ALA A 219 -7.86 24.59 23.61
CA ALA A 219 -8.78 25.01 24.66
C ALA A 219 -10.22 24.52 24.43
N ASP A 220 -10.69 24.56 23.18
CA ASP A 220 -12.01 24.08 22.78
C ASP A 220 -12.26 22.60 23.10
N LEU A 221 -11.22 21.76 23.12
CA LEU A 221 -11.36 20.35 23.53
C LEU A 221 -11.55 20.23 25.04
N ARG A 222 -10.87 21.06 25.84
CA ARG A 222 -11.14 21.14 27.29
C ARG A 222 -12.57 21.63 27.54
N TRP A 223 -13.02 22.63 26.80
CA TRP A 223 -14.39 23.13 26.85
C TRP A 223 -15.41 22.05 26.45
N PHE A 224 -15.13 21.31 25.38
CA PHE A 224 -15.96 20.20 24.93
C PHE A 224 -16.10 19.12 26.01
N VAL A 225 -15.01 18.72 26.66
CA VAL A 225 -15.05 17.74 27.76
C VAL A 225 -15.88 18.23 28.95
N ALA A 226 -15.77 19.52 29.29
CA ALA A 226 -16.52 20.12 30.39
C ALA A 226 -18.02 20.30 30.09
N THR A 227 -18.37 20.62 28.85
CA THR A 227 -19.72 21.06 28.48
C THR A 227 -20.51 20.09 27.60
N GLY A 228 -19.83 19.15 26.94
CA GLY A 228 -20.40 18.32 25.86
C GLY A 228 -20.70 19.11 24.58
N VAL A 229 -20.33 20.38 24.50
CA VAL A 229 -20.63 21.28 23.37
C VAL A 229 -19.34 21.72 22.71
N LEU A 230 -19.21 21.43 21.41
CA LEU A 230 -18.08 21.89 20.62
C LEU A 230 -18.43 23.29 20.07
N PRO A 231 -17.57 24.30 20.25
CA PRO A 231 -17.80 25.62 19.65
C PRO A 231 -18.02 25.53 18.14
N PRO A 232 -19.01 26.25 17.58
CA PRO A 232 -19.19 26.30 16.13
C PRO A 232 -17.92 26.78 15.44
N ALA A 233 -17.54 26.12 14.34
CA ALA A 233 -16.31 26.42 13.59
C ALA A 233 -15.01 26.41 14.44
N SER A 234 -14.95 25.54 15.46
CA SER A 234 -13.74 25.37 16.27
C SER A 234 -12.53 25.03 15.39
N PRO A 235 -11.41 25.78 15.49
CA PRO A 235 -10.18 25.48 14.75
C PRO A 235 -9.45 24.24 15.31
N ALA A 236 -9.93 23.67 16.41
CA ALA A 236 -9.37 22.47 17.03
C ALA A 236 -9.64 21.19 16.23
N CYS A 237 -10.67 21.22 15.38
CA CYS A 237 -11.18 20.04 14.68
C CYS A 237 -11.48 20.35 13.23
N GLN A 238 -11.52 19.31 12.41
CA GLN A 238 -11.98 19.37 11.03
C GLN A 238 -12.71 18.07 10.67
N PRO A 239 -13.51 18.05 9.57
CA PRO A 239 -14.12 16.80 9.09
C PRO A 239 -13.06 15.73 8.82
N ALA A 240 -13.35 14.49 9.20
CA ALA A 240 -12.36 13.41 9.19
C ALA A 240 -11.72 13.19 7.81
N PHE A 241 -12.52 13.14 6.74
CA PHE A 241 -12.01 12.90 5.40
C PHE A 241 -11.21 14.08 4.84
N VAL A 242 -11.48 15.31 5.28
CA VAL A 242 -10.68 16.50 4.91
C VAL A 242 -9.24 16.39 5.43
N ALA A 243 -9.01 15.65 6.52
CA ALA A 243 -7.66 15.36 6.99
C ALA A 243 -6.81 14.51 6.04
N LEU A 244 -7.45 13.90 5.03
CA LEU A 244 -6.77 13.09 4.01
C LEU A 244 -6.45 13.88 2.74
N ASN A 245 -6.76 15.17 2.66
CA ASN A 245 -6.61 15.98 1.45
C ASN A 245 -5.21 15.95 0.83
N ASP A 246 -4.17 15.83 1.65
CA ASP A 246 -2.78 15.81 1.21
C ASP A 246 -2.22 14.38 1.07
N THR A 247 -3.05 13.34 1.15
CA THR A 247 -2.62 11.95 0.95
C THR A 247 -2.55 11.58 -0.54
N ILE A 248 -1.94 10.43 -0.87
CA ILE A 248 -2.03 9.92 -2.25
C ILE A 248 -3.45 9.54 -2.65
N ALA A 249 -4.32 9.22 -1.70
CA ALA A 249 -5.68 8.74 -1.99
C ALA A 249 -6.55 9.81 -2.64
N THR A 250 -6.27 11.09 -2.41
CA THR A 250 -7.05 12.24 -2.92
C THR A 250 -6.55 12.77 -4.26
N ARG A 251 -5.44 12.22 -4.80
CA ARG A 251 -4.81 12.71 -6.04
C ARG A 251 -5.65 12.41 -7.27
N GLY A 252 -6.33 13.44 -7.79
CA GLY A 252 -7.13 13.34 -9.01
C GLY A 252 -8.42 12.53 -8.83
N THR A 253 -8.85 12.32 -7.59
CA THR A 253 -10.05 11.54 -7.24
C THR A 253 -11.21 12.46 -6.81
N VAL A 254 -12.12 11.94 -5.99
CA VAL A 254 -13.26 12.64 -5.38
C VAL A 254 -12.83 13.80 -4.49
N ASP A 255 -13.64 14.85 -4.42
CA ASP A 255 -13.54 15.87 -3.36
C ASP A 255 -14.02 15.24 -2.06
N VAL A 256 -13.09 14.94 -1.15
CA VAL A 256 -13.38 14.27 0.12
C VAL A 256 -14.26 15.09 1.06
N ALA A 257 -14.43 16.39 0.80
CA ALA A 257 -15.42 17.20 1.51
C ALA A 257 -16.86 16.73 1.23
N GLU A 258 -17.13 16.13 0.06
CA GLU A 258 -18.46 15.59 -0.31
C GLU A 258 -18.86 14.36 0.53
N LEU A 259 -17.90 13.72 1.21
CA LEU A 259 -18.16 12.67 2.20
C LEU A 259 -18.63 13.23 3.55
N SER A 260 -18.78 14.55 3.68
CA SER A 260 -19.34 15.23 4.86
C SER A 260 -20.55 16.05 4.42
N GLU A 261 -21.57 16.19 5.28
CA GLU A 261 -22.76 16.99 4.96
C GLU A 261 -22.75 18.39 5.58
N GLY A 262 -21.74 18.71 6.39
CA GLY A 262 -21.73 19.91 7.22
C GLY A 262 -22.77 19.84 8.33
N SER A 263 -23.07 18.63 8.81
CA SER A 263 -24.13 18.36 9.80
C SER A 263 -23.55 18.06 11.18
N GLU A 264 -24.42 18.00 12.19
CA GLU A 264 -24.02 17.60 13.55
C GLU A 264 -23.50 16.15 13.62
N ASN A 265 -23.85 15.31 12.63
CA ASN A 265 -23.51 13.89 12.53
C ASN A 265 -22.32 13.62 11.59
N ASP A 266 -21.43 14.59 11.40
CA ASP A 266 -20.16 14.35 10.72
C ASP A 266 -19.07 13.97 11.72
N LEU A 267 -18.30 12.94 11.38
CA LEU A 267 -17.11 12.52 12.10
C LEU A 267 -16.05 13.61 11.97
N LEU A 268 -15.56 14.07 13.12
CA LEU A 268 -14.49 15.05 13.19
C LEU A 268 -13.20 14.38 13.64
N VAL A 269 -12.07 14.97 13.30
CA VAL A 269 -10.75 14.64 13.83
C VAL A 269 -10.13 15.89 14.43
N THR A 270 -9.32 15.74 15.47
CA THR A 270 -8.56 16.87 16.03
C THR A 270 -7.35 17.20 15.18
N MET A 271 -6.88 18.46 15.28
CA MET A 271 -5.67 18.88 14.57
C MET A 271 -4.43 18.12 15.03
N ASP A 272 -4.31 17.76 16.32
CA ASP A 272 -3.19 16.96 16.82
C ASP A 272 -3.22 15.54 16.24
N PHE A 273 -4.40 14.92 16.14
CA PHE A 273 -4.56 13.62 15.49
C PHE A 273 -4.15 13.67 14.02
N ALA A 274 -4.63 14.69 13.29
CA ALA A 274 -4.45 14.80 11.85
C ALA A 274 -3.03 15.20 11.42
N ARG A 275 -2.33 16.01 12.22
CA ARG A 275 -1.02 16.59 11.85
C ARG A 275 0.10 16.01 12.71
N THR A 276 0.77 14.99 12.19
CA THR A 276 1.81 14.25 12.92
C THR A 276 3.23 14.74 12.65
N ILE A 277 3.48 15.28 11.46
CA ILE A 277 4.81 15.67 10.99
C ILE A 277 4.82 17.08 10.41
N ASP A 278 5.97 17.74 10.47
CA ASP A 278 6.19 19.04 9.88
C ASP A 278 6.38 18.91 8.37
N THR A 279 5.33 19.26 7.63
CA THR A 279 5.33 19.26 6.16
C THR A 279 5.88 20.53 5.54
N SER A 280 6.27 21.54 6.33
CA SER A 280 6.77 22.82 5.79
C SER A 280 8.10 22.69 5.05
N LYS A 281 8.87 21.63 5.35
CA LYS A 281 10.18 21.35 4.76
C LYS A 281 10.18 20.17 3.78
N SER A 282 9.09 19.41 3.71
CA SER A 282 9.00 18.23 2.86
C SER A 282 8.00 18.42 1.73
N GLY A 283 8.46 18.16 0.50
CA GLY A 283 7.70 18.44 -0.72
C GLY A 283 6.79 17.31 -1.18
N SER A 284 6.70 16.18 -0.47
CA SER A 284 5.98 15.00 -0.96
C SER A 284 4.83 14.56 -0.06
N SER A 285 3.66 14.41 -0.68
CA SER A 285 2.43 13.94 -0.05
C SER A 285 2.47 12.43 0.31
N ALA A 286 3.48 11.70 -0.19
CA ALA A 286 3.68 10.27 0.11
C ALA A 286 4.26 10.04 1.52
N GLU A 287 4.90 11.04 2.11
CA GLU A 287 5.36 10.95 3.50
C GLU A 287 4.17 10.97 4.45
N LEU A 288 3.16 11.82 4.18
CA LEU A 288 1.97 11.93 5.01
C LEU A 288 1.20 10.63 5.15
N ASP A 289 1.17 9.79 4.12
CA ASP A 289 0.51 8.48 4.15
C ASP A 289 1.11 7.59 5.25
N SER A 290 2.45 7.55 5.33
CA SER A 290 3.20 6.71 6.27
C SER A 290 3.11 7.20 7.72
N PHE A 291 2.73 8.45 7.93
CA PHE A 291 2.59 9.06 9.26
C PHE A 291 1.12 9.29 9.67
N GLN A 292 0.15 8.68 8.96
CA GLN A 292 -1.24 8.64 9.39
C GLN A 292 -1.37 7.84 10.70
N ARG A 293 -2.08 8.41 11.69
CA ARG A 293 -2.34 7.68 12.94
C ARG A 293 -3.44 6.64 12.75
N PRO A 294 -3.31 5.46 13.39
CA PRO A 294 -4.44 4.54 13.49
C PRO A 294 -5.57 5.20 14.30
N VAL A 295 -6.81 4.94 13.89
CA VAL A 295 -8.01 5.43 14.59
C VAL A 295 -8.23 4.54 15.81
N GLN A 296 -8.01 5.08 17.00
CA GLN A 296 -8.07 4.32 18.25
C GLN A 296 -8.95 4.96 19.34
N TRP A 297 -8.82 6.28 19.52
CA TRP A 297 -9.49 7.01 20.60
C TRP A 297 -10.64 7.83 20.04
N ILE A 298 -11.86 7.45 20.41
CA ILE A 298 -13.08 8.12 19.97
C ILE A 298 -13.68 8.86 21.15
N LEU A 299 -13.82 10.17 21.04
CA LEU A 299 -14.47 11.01 22.04
C LEU A 299 -15.87 11.39 21.53
N THR A 300 -16.89 11.08 22.31
CA THR A 300 -18.29 11.39 21.97
C THR A 300 -18.89 12.39 22.96
N ALA A 301 -19.82 13.21 22.49
CA ALA A 301 -20.78 13.88 23.35
C ALA A 301 -22.13 13.15 23.31
N LEU A 302 -22.78 13.08 24.47
CA LEU A 302 -24.00 12.33 24.68
C LEU A 302 -25.14 13.26 25.11
N HIS A 303 -26.29 13.11 24.46
CA HIS A 303 -27.55 13.70 24.90
C HIS A 303 -28.62 12.61 25.00
N ARG A 304 -29.11 12.35 26.23
CA ARG A 304 -30.13 11.31 26.51
C ARG A 304 -29.77 9.93 25.95
N GLY A 305 -28.50 9.55 26.01
CA GLY A 305 -28.00 8.27 25.51
C GLY A 305 -27.69 8.23 24.00
N THR A 306 -27.95 9.31 23.27
CA THR A 306 -27.64 9.42 21.84
C THR A 306 -26.38 10.25 21.64
N VAL A 307 -25.48 9.79 20.75
CA VAL A 307 -24.29 10.54 20.33
C VAL A 307 -24.71 11.76 19.52
N THR A 308 -24.32 12.95 19.97
CA THR A 308 -24.56 14.21 19.27
C THR A 308 -23.32 14.75 18.55
N LYS A 309 -22.12 14.34 18.98
CA LYS A 309 -20.84 14.64 18.33
C LYS A 309 -19.90 13.46 18.50
N MET A 310 -19.07 13.22 17.48
CA MET A 310 -18.03 12.18 17.49
C MET A 310 -16.72 12.75 16.95
N LEU A 311 -15.67 12.64 17.73
CA LEU A 311 -14.33 13.11 17.40
C LEU A 311 -13.34 11.94 17.51
N VAL A 312 -12.46 11.80 16.52
CA VAL A 312 -11.24 11.01 16.67
C VAL A 312 -10.16 11.92 17.26
N ILE A 313 -9.56 11.50 18.37
CA ILE A 313 -8.53 12.26 19.08
C ILE A 313 -7.20 11.51 19.10
N SER A 314 -6.11 12.23 19.32
CA SER A 314 -4.80 11.63 19.49
C SER A 314 -4.66 10.89 20.83
N PRO A 315 -3.72 9.94 20.94
CA PRO A 315 -3.36 9.35 22.24
C PRO A 315 -2.92 10.39 23.28
N TYR A 316 -2.23 11.45 22.84
CA TYR A 316 -1.82 12.55 23.71
C TYR A 316 -3.03 13.31 24.27
N GLU A 317 -3.97 13.72 23.43
CA GLU A 317 -5.18 14.40 23.88
C GLU A 317 -6.05 13.50 24.76
N ALA A 318 -6.14 12.21 24.45
CA ALA A 318 -6.85 11.23 25.28
C ALA A 318 -6.29 11.17 26.71
N GLN A 319 -4.95 11.13 26.83
CA GLN A 319 -4.25 11.12 28.12
C GLN A 319 -4.48 12.42 28.91
N GLU A 320 -4.30 13.57 28.26
CA GLU A 320 -4.43 14.89 28.91
C GLU A 320 -5.86 15.19 29.35
N LEU A 321 -6.85 14.74 28.58
CA LEU A 321 -8.27 14.95 28.88
C LEU A 321 -8.86 13.89 29.81
N TYR A 322 -8.15 12.80 30.07
CA TYR A 322 -8.67 11.60 30.75
C TYR A 322 -9.39 11.91 32.06
N THR A 323 -8.76 12.70 32.95
CA THR A 323 -9.33 13.06 34.25
C THR A 323 -10.63 13.86 34.11
N GLY A 324 -10.68 14.79 33.16
CA GLY A 324 -11.87 15.59 32.88
C GLY A 324 -13.01 14.75 32.29
N ILE A 325 -12.66 13.80 31.41
CA ILE A 325 -13.62 12.87 30.82
C ILE A 325 -14.21 11.96 31.89
N GLN A 326 -13.38 11.38 32.75
CA GLN A 326 -13.81 10.47 33.81
C GLN A 326 -14.81 11.14 34.77
N ALA A 327 -14.68 12.44 35.00
CA ALA A 327 -15.60 13.21 35.84
C ALA A 327 -16.85 13.75 35.10
N SER A 328 -16.90 13.62 33.77
CA SER A 328 -17.97 14.20 32.95
C SER A 328 -19.16 13.27 32.85
N THR A 329 -20.38 13.83 32.83
CA THR A 329 -21.61 13.10 32.51
C THR A 329 -22.10 13.36 31.08
N ARG A 330 -21.34 14.14 30.30
CA ARG A 330 -21.75 14.65 28.98
C ARG A 330 -20.90 14.11 27.85
N VAL A 331 -19.69 13.65 28.14
CA VAL A 331 -18.79 13.06 27.15
C VAL A 331 -18.36 11.67 27.58
N ALA A 332 -17.96 10.86 26.60
CA ALA A 332 -17.37 9.55 26.83
C ALA A 332 -16.21 9.31 25.86
N LEU A 333 -15.14 8.69 26.37
CA LEU A 333 -14.00 8.23 25.60
C LEU A 333 -14.13 6.72 25.37
N HIS A 334 -13.95 6.30 24.13
CA HIS A 334 -14.11 4.91 23.71
C HIS A 334 -12.82 4.42 23.05
N LEU A 335 -12.47 3.18 23.35
CA LEU A 335 -11.44 2.45 22.61
C LEU A 335 -12.07 1.78 21.38
N TYR A 336 -11.46 2.00 20.22
CA TYR A 336 -11.93 1.50 18.93
C TYR A 336 -10.77 0.88 18.13
N THR A 337 -11.08 -0.09 17.29
CA THR A 337 -10.22 -0.56 16.20
C THR A 337 -11.13 -0.98 15.04
N PRO A 338 -10.75 -0.74 13.77
CA PRO A 338 -11.53 -1.24 12.63
C PRO A 338 -11.56 -2.77 12.60
N ARG A 339 -12.69 -3.34 12.18
CA ARG A 339 -12.83 -4.80 11.98
C ARG A 339 -12.14 -5.24 10.69
N CYS A 340 -10.88 -5.64 10.80
CA CYS A 340 -10.05 -6.11 9.68
C CYS A 340 -10.00 -7.64 9.52
N ASN A 341 -10.66 -8.39 10.42
CA ASN A 341 -10.79 -9.85 10.34
C ASN A 341 -12.19 -10.24 10.84
N ASN A 342 -12.86 -11.11 10.07
CA ASN A 342 -14.25 -11.50 10.31
C ASN A 342 -14.46 -12.29 11.61
N VAL A 343 -13.43 -12.92 12.16
CA VAL A 343 -13.49 -13.67 13.44
C VAL A 343 -13.65 -12.73 14.64
N PHE A 344 -13.15 -11.49 14.55
CA PHE A 344 -13.25 -10.54 15.66
C PHE A 344 -14.61 -9.85 15.71
N ARG A 345 -15.08 -9.59 16.93
CA ARG A 345 -16.26 -8.75 17.20
C ARG A 345 -15.99 -7.33 16.70
N SER A 346 -16.98 -6.69 16.10
CA SER A 346 -16.91 -5.28 15.76
C SER A 346 -16.93 -4.37 17.00
N LEU A 347 -16.17 -3.28 16.95
CA LEU A 347 -16.10 -2.27 18.01
C LEU A 347 -16.82 -0.96 17.62
N ASP A 348 -17.47 -0.92 16.46
CA ASP A 348 -18.16 0.26 15.92
C ASP A 348 -19.43 0.67 16.68
N ARG A 349 -19.88 -0.17 17.62
CA ARG A 349 -20.90 0.15 18.64
C ARG A 349 -20.37 0.97 19.81
N LEU A 350 -19.05 1.17 19.90
CA LEU A 350 -18.36 1.94 20.95
C LEU A 350 -18.68 1.47 22.38
N ASP A 351 -18.85 0.16 22.56
CA ASP A 351 -19.25 -0.48 23.82
C ASP A 351 -18.18 -1.40 24.43
N PHE A 352 -16.97 -1.43 23.87
CA PHE A 352 -15.89 -2.32 24.32
C PHE A 352 -15.21 -1.82 25.59
N TYR A 353 -14.66 -0.60 25.55
CA TYR A 353 -14.06 0.06 26.70
C TYR A 353 -14.40 1.54 26.66
N THR A 354 -15.17 1.99 27.64
CA THR A 354 -15.76 3.33 27.68
C THR A 354 -15.46 4.00 29.01
N VAL A 355 -14.99 5.25 28.97
CA VAL A 355 -14.68 6.08 30.13
C VAL A 355 -15.47 7.39 30.05
N PRO A 356 -16.27 7.74 31.07
CA PRO A 356 -16.63 6.92 32.21
C PRO A 356 -17.51 5.74 31.78
N HIS A 357 -17.54 4.68 32.60
CA HIS A 357 -18.33 3.49 32.32
C HIS A 357 -19.80 3.86 32.09
N GLN A 358 -20.37 3.39 30.98
CA GLN A 358 -21.78 3.59 30.62
C GLN A 358 -22.55 2.28 30.81
N PRO A 359 -23.72 2.30 31.49
CA PRO A 359 -24.49 1.09 31.76
C PRO A 359 -25.13 0.49 30.51
N ALA A 360 -25.30 1.29 29.46
CA ALA A 360 -25.83 0.86 28.17
C ALA A 360 -24.98 1.45 27.03
N PRO A 361 -24.87 0.73 25.89
CA PRO A 361 -24.27 1.28 24.68
C PRO A 361 -25.01 2.55 24.21
N PRO A 362 -24.29 3.56 23.68
CA PRO A 362 -24.94 4.75 23.16
C PRO A 362 -25.67 4.46 21.85
N THR A 363 -26.73 5.21 21.57
CA THR A 363 -27.36 5.24 20.25
C THR A 363 -26.51 6.08 19.31
N ILE A 364 -26.01 5.47 18.24
CA ILE A 364 -25.13 6.13 17.26
C ILE A 364 -25.89 6.26 15.94
N HIS A 365 -25.83 7.44 15.34
CA HIS A 365 -26.41 7.64 14.01
C HIS A 365 -25.64 6.79 12.97
N PRO A 366 -26.32 6.05 12.07
CA PRO A 366 -25.67 5.16 11.09
C PRO A 366 -24.56 5.83 10.25
N ARG A 367 -24.73 7.11 9.90
CA ARG A 367 -23.69 7.91 9.22
C ARG A 367 -22.38 7.97 10.00
N LEU A 368 -22.43 8.19 11.31
CA LEU A 368 -21.21 8.27 12.13
C LEU A 368 -20.48 6.93 12.16
N VAL A 369 -21.23 5.82 12.24
CA VAL A 369 -20.68 4.46 12.13
C VAL A 369 -20.03 4.25 10.76
N ALA A 370 -20.72 4.61 9.68
CA ALA A 370 -20.19 4.47 8.32
C ALA A 370 -18.92 5.31 8.12
N GLN A 371 -18.93 6.58 8.53
CA GLN A 371 -17.77 7.47 8.44
C GLN A 371 -16.59 6.97 9.27
N LEU A 372 -16.84 6.52 10.50
CA LEU A 372 -15.81 5.94 11.38
C LEU A 372 -15.16 4.72 10.74
N ASN A 373 -15.99 3.77 10.29
CA ASN A 373 -15.55 2.52 9.69
C ASN A 373 -14.78 2.76 8.38
N LEU A 374 -15.25 3.66 7.51
CA LEU A 374 -14.55 4.03 6.28
C LEU A 374 -13.21 4.73 6.58
N PHE A 375 -13.22 5.75 7.44
CA PHE A 375 -12.03 6.53 7.77
C PHE A 375 -10.94 5.67 8.44
N ALA A 376 -11.34 4.71 9.27
CA ALA A 376 -10.44 3.79 9.96
C ALA A 376 -9.95 2.63 9.08
N GLY A 377 -10.62 2.30 7.97
CA GLY A 377 -10.25 1.18 7.10
C GLY A 377 -10.83 -0.17 7.53
N GLN A 378 -12.06 -0.20 8.03
CA GLN A 378 -12.78 -1.44 8.33
C GLN A 378 -13.09 -2.25 7.06
N LEU A 379 -12.90 -3.57 7.11
CA LEU A 379 -13.02 -4.45 5.94
C LEU A 379 -14.23 -5.39 5.97
N TYR A 380 -14.84 -5.59 7.14
CA TYR A 380 -15.98 -6.48 7.33
C TYR A 380 -17.16 -5.73 7.95
N PHE A 381 -18.37 -6.08 7.53
CA PHE A 381 -19.61 -5.51 8.05
C PHE A 381 -20.20 -6.40 9.14
N ASN A 382 -21.11 -5.86 9.95
CA ASN A 382 -21.77 -6.67 10.97
C ASN A 382 -22.89 -7.54 10.40
N ASN A 383 -23.55 -7.05 9.36
CA ASN A 383 -24.70 -7.70 8.72
C ASN A 383 -24.98 -7.05 7.34
N TYR A 384 -25.94 -7.62 6.61
CA TYR A 384 -26.33 -7.13 5.29
C TYR A 384 -26.94 -5.71 5.29
N GLU A 385 -27.62 -5.30 6.36
CA GLU A 385 -28.19 -3.94 6.45
C GLU A 385 -27.09 -2.88 6.54
N ASP A 386 -26.02 -3.14 7.30
CA ASP A 386 -24.85 -2.26 7.37
C ASP A 386 -24.14 -2.15 6.01
N PHE A 387 -24.06 -3.26 5.27
CA PHE A 387 -23.53 -3.27 3.89
C PHE A 387 -24.40 -2.40 2.95
N LYS A 388 -25.72 -2.58 2.96
CA LYS A 388 -26.64 -1.75 2.17
C LYS A 388 -26.53 -0.27 2.49
N TYR A 389 -26.46 0.04 3.79
CA TYR A 389 -26.27 1.41 4.24
C TYR A 389 -24.94 1.97 3.72
N MET A 390 -23.86 1.19 3.77
CA MET A 390 -22.56 1.60 3.23
C MET A 390 -22.62 1.87 1.73
N CYS A 391 -23.18 0.95 0.93
CA CYS A 391 -23.35 1.15 -0.51
C CYS A 391 -24.12 2.44 -0.81
N SER A 392 -25.25 2.67 -0.12
CA SER A 392 -25.99 3.92 -0.25
C SER A 392 -25.14 5.12 0.18
N TYR A 393 -24.33 5.00 1.22
CA TYR A 393 -23.49 6.09 1.72
C TYR A 393 -22.36 6.46 0.75
N VAL A 394 -21.82 5.51 -0.02
CA VAL A 394 -20.77 5.76 -1.03
C VAL A 394 -21.31 5.87 -2.47
N GLY A 395 -22.63 5.84 -2.64
CA GLY A 395 -23.30 5.99 -3.94
C GLY A 395 -23.18 4.79 -4.88
N LEU A 396 -23.01 3.59 -4.33
CA LEU A 396 -22.89 2.34 -5.08
C LEU A 396 -24.21 1.56 -5.14
N ALA A 397 -24.42 0.85 -6.24
CA ALA A 397 -25.55 -0.06 -6.38
C ALA A 397 -25.42 -1.27 -5.44
N VAL A 398 -26.50 -1.59 -4.73
CA VAL A 398 -26.59 -2.77 -3.85
C VAL A 398 -26.95 -4.03 -4.64
N GLU A 399 -27.81 -3.87 -5.64
CA GLU A 399 -28.38 -4.95 -6.45
C GLU A 399 -28.32 -4.55 -7.93
N VAL A 400 -28.75 -5.45 -8.81
CA VAL A 400 -28.91 -5.15 -10.23
C VAL A 400 -29.88 -3.98 -10.39
N VAL A 401 -29.39 -2.87 -10.93
CA VAL A 401 -30.19 -1.65 -11.05
C VAL A 401 -31.36 -1.81 -12.03
N PRO A 402 -32.51 -1.17 -11.78
CA PRO A 402 -33.63 -1.17 -12.71
C PRO A 402 -33.30 -0.55 -14.07
N HIS A 403 -34.12 -0.85 -15.10
CA HIS A 403 -34.02 -0.18 -16.39
C HIS A 403 -34.15 1.35 -16.25
N GLY A 404 -33.24 2.08 -16.90
CA GLY A 404 -33.19 3.55 -16.88
C GLY A 404 -32.13 4.15 -15.96
N TRP A 405 -31.48 3.33 -15.12
CA TRP A 405 -30.34 3.75 -14.32
C TRP A 405 -29.04 3.63 -15.11
N GLU A 406 -28.14 4.60 -14.93
CA GLU A 406 -26.79 4.58 -15.48
C GLU A 406 -25.79 4.29 -14.35
N VAL A 407 -24.97 3.24 -14.51
CA VAL A 407 -24.02 2.77 -13.49
C VAL A 407 -22.65 2.60 -14.13
N ALA A 408 -21.61 3.09 -13.45
CA ALA A 408 -20.22 2.93 -13.86
C ALA A 408 -19.72 1.50 -13.61
N ALA A 409 -18.57 1.16 -14.22
CA ALA A 409 -17.98 -0.19 -14.10
C ALA A 409 -17.61 -0.59 -12.66
N ASP A 410 -17.40 0.39 -11.77
CA ASP A 410 -17.12 0.21 -10.35
C ASP A 410 -18.39 0.13 -9.48
N GLY A 411 -19.58 0.15 -10.11
CA GLY A 411 -20.86 0.09 -9.43
C GLY A 411 -21.41 1.45 -8.98
N PHE A 412 -20.72 2.55 -9.25
CA PHE A 412 -21.19 3.89 -8.89
C PHE A 412 -22.38 4.35 -9.75
N ILE A 413 -23.42 4.85 -9.09
CA ILE A 413 -24.65 5.32 -9.75
C ILE A 413 -24.38 6.69 -10.38
N LEU A 414 -24.26 6.72 -11.71
CA LEU A 414 -24.06 7.94 -12.49
C LEU A 414 -25.36 8.73 -12.63
N SER A 415 -26.49 8.04 -12.73
CA SER A 415 -27.82 8.63 -12.76
C SER A 415 -28.86 7.59 -12.35
N ASP A 416 -29.70 7.90 -11.36
CA ASP A 416 -30.91 7.13 -11.11
C ASP A 416 -32.09 7.57 -12.01
N ASP A 417 -33.27 6.99 -11.79
CA ASP A 417 -34.51 7.28 -12.53
C ASP A 417 -35.01 8.73 -12.36
N GLN A 418 -34.48 9.45 -11.37
CA GLN A 418 -34.76 10.87 -11.12
C GLN A 418 -33.62 11.78 -11.59
N GLY A 419 -32.58 11.23 -12.23
CA GLY A 419 -31.41 12.00 -12.65
C GLY A 419 -30.42 12.31 -11.53
N LYS A 420 -30.52 11.66 -10.37
CA LYS A 420 -29.66 11.91 -9.20
C LYS A 420 -28.41 11.03 -9.25
N VAL A 421 -27.26 11.66 -9.04
CA VAL A 421 -25.94 11.01 -8.93
C VAL A 421 -25.78 10.40 -7.53
N GLY A 422 -25.22 9.19 -7.44
CA GLY A 422 -25.00 8.48 -6.18
C GLY A 422 -26.27 7.88 -5.55
N GLY A 423 -27.39 7.85 -6.28
CA GLY A 423 -28.67 7.32 -5.80
C GLY A 423 -29.17 8.00 -4.54
N ALA A 424 -29.70 7.25 -3.57
CA ALA A 424 -30.23 7.79 -2.31
C ALA A 424 -29.15 8.43 -1.39
N GLY A 425 -27.88 8.23 -1.69
CA GLY A 425 -26.71 8.65 -0.92
C GLY A 425 -26.42 10.16 -0.84
N PRO A 426 -25.31 10.53 -0.17
CA PRO A 426 -24.83 11.91 -0.03
C PRO A 426 -24.54 12.54 -1.40
N ARG A 427 -24.23 13.85 -1.39
CA ARG A 427 -24.05 14.72 -2.56
C ARG A 427 -22.75 14.44 -3.36
N LEU A 428 -22.38 13.16 -3.49
CA LEU A 428 -21.22 12.74 -4.26
C LEU A 428 -21.44 13.08 -5.73
N THR A 429 -20.53 13.86 -6.29
CA THR A 429 -20.54 14.21 -7.72
C THR A 429 -19.75 13.20 -8.55
N ARG A 430 -18.87 12.41 -7.90
CA ARG A 430 -18.00 11.41 -8.53
C ARG A 430 -17.84 10.18 -7.65
N SER A 431 -17.47 9.06 -8.27
CA SER A 431 -17.18 7.81 -7.56
C SER A 431 -16.04 7.96 -6.54
N PRO A 432 -16.26 7.60 -5.26
CA PRO A 432 -15.22 7.57 -4.25
C PRO A 432 -14.40 6.27 -4.26
N VAL A 433 -14.71 5.30 -5.14
CA VAL A 433 -14.15 3.95 -5.08
C VAL A 433 -12.62 3.94 -5.13
N LYS A 434 -12.02 4.65 -6.09
CA LYS A 434 -10.55 4.70 -6.22
C LYS A 434 -9.87 5.33 -5.00
N PHE A 435 -10.51 6.35 -4.42
CA PHE A 435 -10.05 6.97 -3.17
C PHE A 435 -10.09 5.95 -2.03
N LEU A 436 -11.20 5.24 -1.85
CA LEU A 436 -11.37 4.24 -0.79
C LEU A 436 -10.44 3.03 -0.97
N GLN A 437 -10.24 2.54 -2.19
CA GLN A 437 -9.27 1.49 -2.49
C GLN A 437 -7.86 1.91 -2.09
N THR A 438 -7.46 3.15 -2.40
CA THR A 438 -6.14 3.66 -2.05
C THR A 438 -6.00 3.88 -0.54
N LEU A 439 -7.02 4.45 0.11
CA LEU A 439 -7.03 4.64 1.56
C LEU A 439 -6.92 3.31 2.30
N MET A 440 -7.74 2.32 1.94
CA MET A 440 -7.87 1.07 2.69
C MET A 440 -6.79 0.05 2.32
N GLY A 441 -6.46 -0.08 1.04
CA GLY A 441 -5.45 -1.02 0.55
C GLY A 441 -4.03 -0.50 0.75
N THR A 442 -3.78 0.78 0.45
CA THR A 442 -2.42 1.34 0.47
C THR A 442 -2.09 2.03 1.79
N ILE A 443 -2.91 2.99 2.25
CA ILE A 443 -2.55 3.85 3.38
C ILE A 443 -2.78 3.14 4.73
N ARG A 444 -3.93 2.49 4.92
CA ARG A 444 -4.29 1.84 6.21
C ARG A 444 -3.66 0.47 6.40
N ARG A 445 -3.11 -0.14 5.35
CA ARG A 445 -2.62 -1.52 5.34
C ARG A 445 -1.30 -1.71 4.59
N ASP A 446 -0.55 -0.65 4.36
CA ASP A 446 0.78 -0.70 3.73
C ASP A 446 0.82 -1.46 2.39
N GLY A 447 -0.28 -1.47 1.63
CA GLY A 447 -0.40 -2.14 0.33
C GLY A 447 -0.94 -3.57 0.37
N GLU A 448 -1.38 -4.09 1.51
CA GLU A 448 -2.01 -5.42 1.57
C GLU A 448 -3.34 -5.47 0.81
N GLY A 449 -3.53 -6.51 0.01
CA GLY A 449 -4.75 -6.69 -0.79
C GLY A 449 -6.02 -6.87 0.05
N ILE A 450 -7.08 -6.14 -0.30
CA ILE A 450 -8.38 -6.18 0.38
C ILE A 450 -9.45 -6.99 -0.38
N SER A 451 -9.13 -7.51 -1.57
CA SER A 451 -10.07 -8.17 -2.50
C SER A 451 -10.84 -9.35 -1.90
N LYS A 452 -10.25 -10.06 -0.93
CA LYS A 452 -10.89 -11.20 -0.25
C LYS A 452 -11.83 -10.80 0.91
N THR A 453 -12.12 -9.51 1.06
CA THR A 453 -12.98 -8.99 2.13
C THR A 453 -14.31 -8.49 1.59
N GLN A 454 -15.30 -8.29 2.47
CA GLN A 454 -16.61 -7.74 2.07
C GLN A 454 -16.48 -6.29 1.57
N MET A 455 -15.63 -5.47 2.21
CA MET A 455 -15.32 -4.13 1.73
C MET A 455 -14.58 -4.15 0.38
N GLY A 456 -13.66 -5.10 0.18
CA GLY A 456 -13.00 -5.30 -1.11
C GLY A 456 -14.01 -5.65 -2.21
N ALA A 457 -14.95 -6.56 -1.94
CA ALA A 457 -16.02 -6.89 -2.86
C ALA A 457 -16.89 -5.66 -3.21
N LEU A 458 -17.29 -4.88 -2.21
CA LEU A 458 -18.01 -3.61 -2.41
C LEU A 458 -17.23 -2.66 -3.33
N LEU A 459 -15.93 -2.47 -3.10
CA LEU A 459 -15.08 -1.57 -3.88
C LEU A 459 -14.67 -2.12 -5.25
N GLU A 460 -14.92 -3.40 -5.52
CA GLU A 460 -14.78 -4.02 -6.85
C GLU A 460 -16.11 -4.02 -7.63
N GLY A 461 -17.17 -3.42 -7.08
CA GLY A 461 -18.50 -3.43 -7.68
C GLY A 461 -19.19 -4.78 -7.64
N ARG A 462 -18.73 -5.73 -6.80
CA ARG A 462 -19.37 -7.04 -6.65
C ARG A 462 -20.61 -6.92 -5.78
N LEU A 463 -21.72 -7.48 -6.28
CA LEU A 463 -22.97 -7.57 -5.54
C LEU A 463 -22.88 -8.73 -4.53
N LEU A 464 -23.02 -8.41 -3.24
CA LEU A 464 -23.10 -9.39 -2.17
C LEU A 464 -24.56 -9.69 -1.85
N GLN A 465 -24.85 -10.94 -1.53
CA GLN A 465 -26.16 -11.39 -1.08
C GLN A 465 -26.19 -11.53 0.45
N LYS A 466 -27.37 -11.72 1.01
CA LYS A 466 -27.54 -11.83 2.47
C LYS A 466 -26.76 -13.03 3.05
N GLU A 467 -26.65 -14.11 2.29
CA GLU A 467 -25.96 -15.34 2.67
C GLU A 467 -24.44 -15.12 2.85
N ASP A 468 -23.86 -14.10 2.21
CA ASP A 468 -22.44 -13.72 2.37
C ASP A 468 -22.11 -13.14 3.75
N PHE A 469 -23.14 -12.96 4.59
CA PHE A 469 -23.04 -12.43 5.95
C PHE A 469 -23.50 -13.46 7.01
N GLU A 470 -23.91 -14.66 6.59
CA GLU A 470 -24.33 -15.76 7.46
C GLU A 470 -23.16 -16.74 7.63
N GLY A 471 -22.30 -16.48 8.62
CA GLY A 471 -21.09 -17.28 8.90
C GLY A 471 -20.58 -17.14 10.33
#